data_AF-A0A368GDK0-F1
#
_entry.id   AF-A0A368GDK0-F1
#
_cell.length_a   1.000
_cell.length_b   1.000
_cell.length_c   1.000
_cell.angle_alpha   90.00
_cell.angle_beta   90.00
_cell.angle_gamma   90.00
#
_symmetry.space_group_name_H-M   'P 1'
#
loop_
_entity.id
_entity.type
_entity.pdbx_description
1 polymer ?
#
loop_
_entity_poly.entity_id
_entity_poly.type
_entity_poly.pdbx_seq_one_letter_code
_entity_poly.pdbx_strand_id
1 'polypeptide(L)'
;MKRSGGTNLLIKGSPDLRTFEVIHIGGEGVKHPDRGFSALDFIPGTDDKLIVAIKSKEVEVSDPESYITVFDIDGNVLMEDQKLADNYKFEGIYFV
;
A
#
# COMPACT_ATOMS: atom_id res chain seq x y z
N MET A 1 13.06 19.02 2.00
CA MET A 1 12.18 18.73 3.16
C MET A 1 11.64 17.30 3.01
N LYS A 2 11.54 16.49 4.08
CA LYS A 2 10.95 15.14 3.97
C LYS A 2 9.44 15.30 3.86
N ARG A 3 8.82 14.84 2.76
CA ARG A 3 7.35 14.84 2.64
C ARG A 3 6.77 13.81 3.61
N SER A 4 5.83 14.25 4.43
CA SER A 4 5.07 13.42 5.36
C SER A 4 3.61 13.49 4.98
N GLY A 5 2.96 12.34 4.84
CA GLY A 5 1.58 12.23 4.36
C GLY A 5 1.17 10.83 3.90
N GLY A 6 2.04 9.83 4.08
CA GLY A 6 1.69 8.43 3.92
C GLY A 6 0.57 8.03 4.89
N THR A 7 -0.30 7.15 4.41
CA THR A 7 -1.46 6.63 5.15
C THR A 7 -1.39 5.11 5.22
N ASN A 8 -2.11 4.51 6.16
CA ASN A 8 -2.32 3.07 6.26
C ASN A 8 -3.80 2.68 6.19
N LEU A 9 -4.65 3.55 5.62
CA LEU A 9 -6.07 3.30 5.49
C LEU A 9 -6.39 2.41 4.28
N LEU A 10 -7.10 1.31 4.51
CA LEU A 10 -7.87 0.58 3.51
C LEU A 10 -9.34 1.04 3.65
N ILE A 11 -9.92 1.54 2.56
CA ILE A 11 -11.30 2.01 2.53
C ILE A 11 -12.09 1.09 1.61
N LYS A 12 -13.03 0.32 2.15
CA LYS A 12 -13.95 -0.51 1.38
C LYS A 12 -15.27 0.22 1.24
N GLY A 13 -15.73 0.42 0.01
CA GLY A 13 -17.02 1.06 -0.29
C GLY A 13 -18.04 0.07 -0.82
N SER A 14 -19.31 0.23 -0.44
CA SER A 14 -20.40 -0.45 -1.14
C SER A 14 -20.46 0.01 -2.60
N PRO A 15 -21.00 -0.81 -3.53
CA PRO A 15 -21.11 -0.43 -4.94
C PRO A 15 -21.90 0.86 -5.20
N ASP A 16 -22.82 1.23 -4.30
CA ASP A 16 -23.61 2.45 -4.36
C ASP A 16 -22.97 3.65 -3.63
N LEU A 17 -21.77 3.48 -3.08
CA LEU A 17 -20.99 4.48 -2.35
C LEU A 17 -21.72 5.10 -1.15
N ARG A 18 -22.62 4.35 -0.52
CA ARG A 18 -23.39 4.82 0.65
C ARG A 18 -22.80 4.36 1.98
N THR A 19 -22.09 3.24 1.99
CA THR A 19 -21.46 2.70 3.19
C THR A 19 -19.98 2.50 2.93
N PHE A 20 -19.17 2.91 3.90
CA PHE A 20 -17.72 2.74 3.88
C PHE A 20 -17.27 2.06 5.16
N GLU A 21 -16.37 1.10 5.02
CA GLU A 21 -15.59 0.52 6.10
C GLU A 21 -14.17 1.07 6.00
N VAL A 22 -13.63 1.54 7.12
CA VAL A 22 -12.26 2.07 7.21
C VAL A 22 -11.45 1.14 8.10
N ILE A 23 -10.36 0.62 7.55
CA ILE A 23 -9.49 -0.38 8.18
C ILE A 23 -8.07 0.18 8.22
N HIS A 24 -7.42 0.06 9.38
CA HIS A 24 -6.01 0.41 9.54
C HIS A 24 -5.12 -0.80 9.25
N ILE A 25 -4.42 -0.77 8.11
CA ILE A 25 -3.46 -1.81 7.73
C ILE A 25 -2.29 -1.80 8.71
N GLY A 26 -2.06 -2.93 9.38
CA GLY A 26 -1.01 -3.08 10.39
C GLY A 26 -1.27 -2.37 11.73
N GLY A 27 -2.52 -1.99 12.01
CA GLY A 27 -2.95 -1.34 13.26
C GLY A 27 -2.98 0.20 13.21
N GLU A 28 -3.38 0.86 14.30
CA GLU A 28 -3.72 2.30 14.35
C GLU A 28 -2.56 3.27 13.99
N GLY A 29 -1.31 2.81 14.01
CA GLY A 29 -0.14 3.66 13.77
C GLY A 29 0.41 3.56 12.35
N VAL A 30 0.64 4.70 11.70
CA VAL A 30 1.38 4.74 10.43
C VAL A 30 2.88 4.53 10.69
N LYS A 31 3.36 3.29 10.54
CA LYS A 31 4.77 2.90 10.76
C LYS A 31 5.77 3.65 9.86
N HIS A 32 5.36 3.97 8.64
CA HIS A 32 6.18 4.65 7.63
C HIS A 32 5.43 5.85 7.01
N PRO A 33 5.36 7.00 7.69
CA PRO A 33 4.56 8.17 7.24
C PRO A 33 5.14 8.88 6.01
N ASP A 34 6.32 8.45 5.55
CA ASP A 34 7.00 8.90 4.35
C ASP A 34 6.75 8.00 3.13
N ARG A 35 5.97 6.92 3.28
CA ARG A 35 5.62 5.99 2.22
C ARG A 35 4.12 6.08 1.94
N GLY A 36 3.75 6.39 0.70
CA GLY A 36 2.36 6.40 0.23
C GLY A 36 2.07 5.21 -0.68
N PHE A 37 0.92 4.55 -0.52
CA PHE A 37 0.46 3.54 -1.47
C PHE A 37 0.34 4.15 -2.88
N SER A 38 0.92 3.50 -3.88
CA SER A 38 0.94 3.95 -5.28
C SER A 38 0.25 2.97 -6.24
N ALA A 39 0.16 1.69 -5.87
CA ALA A 39 -0.57 0.68 -6.64
C ALA A 39 -0.98 -0.49 -5.73
N LEU A 40 -2.02 -1.21 -6.14
CA LEU A 40 -2.41 -2.48 -5.52
C LEU A 40 -3.08 -3.39 -6.56
N ASP A 41 -3.06 -4.68 -6.29
CA ASP A 41 -3.86 -5.68 -7.00
C ASP A 41 -4.24 -6.82 -6.05
N PHE A 42 -5.31 -7.56 -6.36
CA PHE A 42 -5.67 -8.76 -5.62
C PHE A 42 -4.82 -9.94 -6.08
N ILE A 43 -4.36 -10.77 -5.15
CA ILE A 43 -3.56 -11.95 -5.47
C ILE A 43 -4.48 -13.03 -6.07
N PRO A 44 -4.21 -13.55 -7.28
CA PRO A 44 -5.04 -14.58 -7.91
C PRO A 44 -5.18 -15.84 -7.05
N GLY A 45 -6.36 -16.45 -7.08
CA GLY A 45 -6.64 -17.67 -6.32
C GLY A 45 -6.83 -17.45 -4.81
N THR A 46 -7.04 -16.21 -4.37
CA THR A 46 -7.24 -15.86 -2.94
C THR A 46 -8.64 -15.36 -2.62
N ASP A 47 -9.59 -15.48 -3.56
CA ASP A 47 -10.98 -14.96 -3.44
C ASP A 47 -11.02 -13.48 -3.04
N ASP A 48 -10.13 -12.67 -3.62
CA ASP A 48 -9.94 -11.24 -3.31
C ASP A 48 -9.68 -10.95 -1.82
N LYS A 49 -9.11 -11.91 -1.08
CA LYS A 49 -8.80 -11.74 0.35
C LYS A 49 -7.40 -11.24 0.61
N LEU A 50 -6.46 -11.46 -0.31
CA LEU A 50 -5.08 -10.98 -0.18
C LEU A 50 -4.78 -9.90 -1.23
N ILE A 51 -4.17 -8.82 -0.76
CA ILE A 51 -3.78 -7.68 -1.57
C ILE A 51 -2.26 -7.60 -1.59
N VAL A 52 -1.68 -7.49 -2.78
CA VAL A 52 -0.30 -7.04 -2.97
C VAL A 52 -0.32 -5.55 -3.29
N ALA A 53 0.53 -4.78 -2.64
CA ALA A 53 0.55 -3.33 -2.85
C ALA A 53 1.97 -2.78 -2.94
N ILE A 54 2.10 -1.69 -3.69
CA ILE A 54 3.31 -0.89 -3.79
C ILE A 54 3.12 0.38 -2.98
N LYS A 55 4.17 0.76 -2.24
CA LYS A 55 4.31 2.08 -1.62
C LYS A 55 5.50 2.78 -2.22
N SER A 56 5.37 4.07 -2.50
CA SER A 56 6.47 4.93 -2.95
C SER A 56 6.84 5.94 -1.88
N LYS A 57 8.13 6.29 -1.83
CA LYS A 57 8.69 7.37 -1.01
C LYS A 57 9.38 8.35 -1.92
N GLU A 58 8.92 9.59 -1.89
CA GLU A 58 9.51 10.69 -2.65
C GLU A 58 10.31 11.60 -1.72
N VAL A 59 11.46 12.05 -2.20
CA VAL A 59 12.33 12.98 -1.49
C VAL A 59 12.83 14.01 -2.49
N GLU A 60 12.81 15.29 -2.13
CA GLU A 60 13.20 16.38 -3.05
C GLU A 60 14.67 16.33 -3.50
N VAL A 61 15.51 15.62 -2.76
CA VAL A 61 16.98 15.64 -2.86
C VAL A 61 17.61 14.27 -3.11
N SER A 62 16.79 13.23 -3.32
CA SER A 62 17.28 11.89 -3.67
C SER A 62 16.34 11.19 -4.64
N ASP A 63 16.84 10.12 -5.25
CA ASP A 63 16.02 9.24 -6.07
C ASP A 63 14.82 8.69 -5.26
N PRO A 64 13.68 8.42 -5.93
CA PRO A 64 12.53 7.81 -5.29
C PRO A 64 12.83 6.38 -4.84
N GLU A 65 12.09 5.89 -3.86
CA GLU A 65 12.16 4.50 -3.41
C GLU A 65 10.78 3.86 -3.50
N SER A 66 10.71 2.59 -3.89
CA SER A 66 9.48 1.81 -3.87
C SER A 66 9.62 0.59 -2.97
N TYR A 67 8.49 0.17 -2.41
CA TYR A 67 8.39 -0.95 -1.48
C TYR A 67 7.18 -1.80 -1.85
N ILE A 68 7.29 -3.12 -1.73
CA ILE A 68 6.19 -4.07 -1.89
C ILE A 68 5.76 -4.64 -0.54
N THR A 69 4.47 -4.83 -0.33
CA THR A 69 3.88 -5.40 0.88
C THR A 69 2.69 -6.29 0.53
N VAL A 70 2.34 -7.22 1.42
CA VAL A 70 1.14 -8.05 1.30
C VAL A 70 0.35 -7.98 2.61
N PHE A 71 -0.95 -7.75 2.50
CA PHE A 71 -1.89 -7.75 3.63
C PHE A 71 -3.23 -8.33 3.18
N ASP A 72 -4.02 -8.79 4.15
CA ASP A 72 -5.39 -9.23 3.87
C ASP A 72 -6.38 -8.06 3.89
N ILE A 73 -7.60 -8.32 3.44
CA ILE A 73 -8.68 -7.34 3.43
C ILE A 73 -9.06 -6.82 4.81
N ASP A 74 -8.67 -7.49 5.90
CA ASP A 74 -8.94 -7.05 7.27
C ASP A 74 -7.78 -6.23 7.85
N GLY A 75 -6.77 -5.94 7.02
CA GLY A 75 -5.62 -5.11 7.38
C GLY A 75 -4.50 -5.85 8.09
N ASN A 76 -4.57 -7.18 8.20
CA ASN A 76 -3.47 -7.96 8.76
C ASN A 76 -2.33 -8.01 7.75
N VAL A 77 -1.13 -7.61 8.17
CA VAL A 77 0.06 -7.61 7.30
C VAL A 77 0.68 -9.01 7.30
N LEU A 78 0.72 -9.64 6.12
CA LEU A 78 1.38 -10.94 5.91
C LEU A 78 2.85 -10.77 5.52
N MET A 79 3.18 -9.68 4.81
CA MET A 79 4.54 -9.33 4.43
C MET A 79 4.77 -7.84 4.64
N GLU A 80 5.67 -7.52 5.57
CA GLU A 80 6.17 -6.17 5.81
C GLU A 80 6.82 -5.57 4.56
N ASP A 81 6.90 -4.23 4.49
CA ASP A 81 7.48 -3.51 3.35
C ASP A 81 8.89 -4.02 2.97
N GLN A 82 9.02 -4.57 1.76
CA GLN A 82 10.30 -4.96 1.16
C GLN A 82 10.71 -3.92 0.11
N LYS A 83 11.92 -3.36 0.21
CA LYS A 83 12.40 -2.37 -0.76
C LYS A 83 12.60 -3.03 -2.13
N LEU A 84 12.07 -2.41 -3.18
CA LEU A 84 12.31 -2.77 -4.57
C LEU A 84 13.62 -2.15 -5.08
N ALA A 85 14.23 -2.79 -6.06
CA ALA A 85 15.53 -2.38 -6.61
C ALA A 85 15.46 -1.04 -7.40
N ASP A 86 16.65 -0.54 -7.73
CA ASP A 86 16.91 0.48 -8.74
C ASP A 86 16.38 1.91 -8.50
N ASN A 87 15.93 2.21 -7.28
CA ASN A 87 15.49 3.55 -6.86
C ASN A 87 14.51 4.20 -7.86
N TYR A 88 13.56 3.42 -8.34
CA TYR A 88 12.46 3.90 -9.16
C TYR A 88 11.18 4.05 -8.36
N LYS A 89 10.30 4.91 -8.88
CA LYS A 89 8.91 4.99 -8.47
C LYS A 89 8.08 4.02 -9.32
N PHE A 90 7.60 2.95 -8.73
CA PHE A 90 6.64 2.06 -9.36
C PHE A 90 5.21 2.47 -8.97
N GLU A 91 4.36 2.64 -9.98
CA GLU A 91 2.95 3.07 -9.85
C GLU A 91 1.96 2.07 -10.45
N GLY A 92 2.43 0.86 -10.77
CA GLY A 92 1.59 -0.21 -11.29
C GLY A 92 2.09 -1.58 -10.84
N ILE A 93 1.16 -2.47 -10.59
CA ILE A 93 1.39 -3.89 -10.33
C ILE A 93 0.23 -4.67 -10.95
N TYR A 94 0.54 -5.80 -11.59
CA TYR A 94 -0.44 -6.72 -12.17
C TYR A 94 0.18 -8.11 -12.32
N PHE A 95 -0.66 -9.13 -12.37
CA PHE A 95 -0.25 -10.51 -12.65
C PHE A 95 -0.32 -10.79 -14.17
N VAL A 96 0.75 -11.38 -14.73
CA VAL A 96 0.90 -11.74 -16.16
C VAL A 96 0.69 -13.22 -16.44
#